data_AF-A0A7K2ZNT8-F1
#
_entry.id   AF-A0A7K2ZNT8-F1
#
_cell.length_a   1.000
_cell.length_b   1.000
_cell.length_c   1.000
_cell.angle_alpha   90.00
_cell.angle_beta   90.00
_cell.angle_gamma   90.00
#
_symmetry.space_group_name_H-M   'P 1'
#
loop_
_entity.id
_entity.type
_entity.pdbx_description
1 polymer ?
#
loop_
_entity_poly.entity_id
_entity_poly.type
_entity_poly.pdbx_seq_one_letter_code
_entity_poly.pdbx_strand_id
1 'polypeptide(L)'
;MADRYLHLTGTAPGRFLTRRLGLPQPAPLRRWTLETPHLDGPLLHLTAGASAVTGVAETLRTSGLTVTERADRPAAIVLDATGVATAAGLGGVHAALHPVVRSLAPGGRIVVLGTVPSPDDHHQAAAQQALEGFVRSLGKEIGRGSTVQLVRIPGGASAHAAGSTLRFLLSPRSAYVSGQVIELTSAAPDPVADPAAPL
;
A
#
# COMPACT_ATOMS: atom_id res chain seq x y z
N MET A 1 -16.44 -23.66 -0.78
CA MET A 1 -17.51 -23.52 0.24
C MET A 1 -17.89 -22.04 0.28
N ALA A 2 -19.09 -21.67 -0.15
CA ALA A 2 -19.49 -20.26 -0.21
C ALA A 2 -19.70 -19.72 1.21
N ASP A 3 -19.07 -18.58 1.53
CA ASP A 3 -19.21 -17.92 2.83
C ASP A 3 -20.63 -17.32 2.95
N ARG A 4 -21.52 -18.06 3.62
CA ARG A 4 -22.92 -17.67 3.84
C ARG A 4 -23.04 -16.40 4.69
N TYR A 5 -22.09 -16.15 5.58
CA TYR A 5 -22.07 -14.95 6.43
C TYR A 5 -21.70 -13.71 5.61
N LEU A 6 -20.68 -13.82 4.75
CA LEU A 6 -20.34 -12.76 3.79
C LEU A 6 -21.52 -12.44 2.87
N HIS A 7 -22.21 -13.46 2.36
CA HIS A 7 -23.38 -13.23 1.50
C HIS A 7 -24.52 -12.52 2.26
N LEU A 8 -24.86 -12.98 3.47
CA LEU A 8 -25.89 -12.36 4.31
C LEU A 8 -25.55 -10.88 4.61
N THR A 9 -24.33 -10.62 5.06
CA THR A 9 -23.83 -9.26 5.36
C THR A 9 -23.66 -8.39 4.12
N GLY A 10 -23.65 -8.97 2.92
CA GLY A 10 -23.70 -8.28 1.63
C GLY A 10 -25.08 -7.78 1.23
N THR A 11 -26.17 -8.21 1.89
CA THR A 11 -27.54 -7.73 1.61
C THR A 11 -27.88 -6.46 2.40
N ALA A 12 -28.87 -5.69 1.96
CA ALA A 12 -29.30 -4.49 2.70
C ALA A 12 -29.86 -4.81 4.10
N PRO A 13 -30.75 -5.80 4.30
CA PRO A 13 -31.21 -6.20 5.63
C PRO A 13 -30.07 -6.73 6.50
N GLY A 14 -29.18 -7.55 5.95
CA GLY A 14 -28.03 -8.08 6.68
C GLY A 14 -27.07 -7.00 7.14
N ARG A 15 -26.77 -6.00 6.30
CA ARG A 15 -25.98 -4.81 6.71
C ARG A 15 -26.65 -4.02 7.81
N PHE A 16 -27.97 -3.85 7.76
CA PHE A 16 -28.71 -3.11 8.77
C PHE A 16 -28.63 -3.80 10.14
N LEU A 17 -28.92 -5.10 10.20
CA LEU A 17 -28.85 -5.92 11.41
C LEU A 17 -27.43 -5.96 11.99
N THR A 18 -26.44 -6.27 11.17
CA THR A 18 -25.05 -6.36 11.65
C THR A 18 -24.51 -5.02 12.15
N ARG A 19 -24.87 -3.88 11.54
CA ARG A 19 -24.52 -2.56 12.10
C ARG A 19 -25.16 -2.32 13.46
N ARG A 20 -26.44 -2.65 13.62
CA ARG A 20 -27.17 -2.47 14.90
C ARG A 20 -26.61 -3.35 16.01
N LEU A 21 -26.13 -4.53 15.67
CA LEU A 21 -25.60 -5.53 16.61
C LEU A 21 -24.07 -5.43 16.80
N GLY A 22 -23.39 -4.48 16.13
CA GLY A 22 -21.93 -4.36 16.20
C GLY A 22 -21.18 -5.57 15.61
N LEU A 23 -21.82 -6.34 14.74
CA LEU A 23 -21.24 -7.55 14.16
C LEU A 23 -20.28 -7.23 13.01
N PRO A 24 -19.25 -8.07 12.78
CA PRO A 24 -18.29 -7.88 11.69
C PRO A 24 -18.97 -7.80 10.32
N GLN A 25 -18.54 -6.84 9.49
CA GLN A 25 -18.99 -6.68 8.10
C GLN A 25 -17.82 -6.93 7.15
N PRO A 26 -17.52 -8.20 6.79
CA PRO A 26 -16.43 -8.51 5.90
C PRO A 26 -16.68 -7.92 4.51
N ALA A 27 -15.63 -7.39 3.88
CA ALA A 27 -15.69 -6.90 2.51
C ALA A 27 -15.33 -8.04 1.54
N PRO A 28 -16.04 -8.18 0.40
CA PRO A 28 -15.60 -9.06 -0.66
C PRO A 28 -14.26 -8.54 -1.21
N LEU A 29 -13.23 -9.40 -1.18
CA LEU A 29 -11.89 -9.02 -1.61
C LEU A 29 -11.76 -9.14 -3.13
N ARG A 30 -11.31 -8.06 -3.77
CA ARG A 30 -10.96 -8.08 -5.20
C ARG A 30 -9.68 -8.90 -5.39
N ARG A 31 -9.82 -10.07 -6.01
CA ARG A 31 -8.73 -11.01 -6.32
C ARG A 31 -8.42 -10.99 -7.80
N TRP A 32 -7.21 -11.41 -8.17
CA TRP A 32 -6.82 -11.50 -9.57
C TRP A 32 -7.60 -12.60 -10.28
N THR A 33 -8.17 -12.25 -11.42
CA THR A 33 -8.71 -13.17 -12.43
C THR A 33 -8.37 -12.59 -13.81
N LEU A 34 -8.58 -13.36 -14.88
CA LEU A 34 -8.44 -12.83 -16.25
C LEU A 34 -9.38 -11.64 -16.52
N GLU A 35 -10.53 -11.59 -15.84
CA GLU A 35 -11.52 -10.50 -15.94
C GLU A 35 -11.17 -9.30 -15.06
N THR A 36 -10.41 -9.52 -13.97
CA THR A 36 -10.01 -8.48 -13.02
C THR A 36 -8.49 -8.45 -12.81
N PRO A 37 -7.70 -8.20 -13.86
CA PRO A 37 -6.24 -8.26 -13.78
C PRO A 37 -5.62 -7.07 -13.02
N HIS A 38 -6.33 -5.94 -12.98
CA HIS A 38 -5.87 -4.67 -12.39
C HIS A 38 -6.88 -4.13 -11.36
N LEU A 39 -6.48 -3.10 -10.60
CA LEU A 39 -7.39 -2.33 -9.77
C LEU A 39 -8.09 -1.25 -10.61
N ASP A 40 -9.33 -0.91 -10.28
CA ASP A 40 -10.06 0.15 -10.99
C ASP A 40 -9.86 1.50 -10.30
N GLY A 41 -9.21 2.41 -11.00
CA GLY A 41 -8.99 3.79 -10.57
C GLY A 41 -7.51 4.18 -10.55
N PRO A 42 -7.24 5.47 -10.28
CA PRO A 42 -5.88 5.99 -10.35
C PRO A 42 -5.05 5.61 -9.10
N LEU A 43 -3.74 5.72 -9.25
CA LEU A 43 -2.78 5.69 -8.15
C LEU A 43 -2.45 7.13 -7.74
N LEU A 44 -2.67 7.45 -6.47
CA LEU A 44 -2.26 8.71 -5.87
C LEU A 44 -0.83 8.58 -5.34
N HIS A 45 0.09 9.38 -5.86
CA HIS A 45 1.48 9.42 -5.37
C HIS A 45 1.69 10.64 -4.47
N LEU A 46 2.14 10.39 -3.25
CA LEU A 46 2.38 11.39 -2.21
C LEU A 46 3.82 11.30 -1.73
N THR A 47 4.34 12.38 -1.16
CA THR A 47 5.69 12.45 -0.58
C THR A 47 5.62 13.04 0.83
N ALA A 48 6.38 12.46 1.76
CA ALA A 48 6.62 12.98 3.09
C ALA A 48 8.10 13.37 3.22
N GLY A 49 8.40 14.64 2.96
CA GLY A 49 9.77 15.14 2.86
C GLY A 49 10.37 14.92 1.47
N ALA A 50 11.67 15.18 1.35
CA ALA A 50 12.41 14.96 0.11
C ALA A 50 12.70 13.48 -0.07
N SER A 51 12.39 12.91 -1.24
CA SER A 51 12.67 11.52 -1.53
C SER A 51 14.17 11.21 -1.41
N ALA A 52 14.51 10.17 -0.67
CA ALA A 52 15.89 9.68 -0.55
C ALA A 52 16.24 8.62 -1.61
N VAL A 53 15.29 8.26 -2.47
CA VAL A 53 15.41 7.20 -3.47
C VAL A 53 15.07 7.75 -4.86
N THR A 54 15.84 7.37 -5.87
CA THR A 54 15.58 7.79 -7.26
C THR A 54 14.62 6.83 -7.97
N GLY A 55 13.94 7.31 -9.01
CA GLY A 55 13.15 6.45 -9.90
C GLY A 55 11.80 5.99 -9.35
N VAL A 56 11.31 6.57 -8.25
CA VAL A 56 9.99 6.22 -7.68
C VAL A 56 8.88 6.43 -8.72
N ALA A 57 8.81 7.62 -9.31
CA ALA A 57 7.79 7.96 -10.31
C ALA A 57 7.85 7.04 -11.56
N GLU A 58 9.06 6.68 -12.01
CA GLU A 58 9.27 5.74 -13.11
C GLU A 58 8.72 4.36 -12.76
N THR A 59 9.10 3.86 -11.58
CA THR A 59 8.68 2.55 -11.11
C THR A 59 7.16 2.47 -10.95
N LEU A 60 6.52 3.51 -10.42
CA LEU A 60 5.06 3.56 -10.26
C LEU A 60 4.31 3.55 -11.58
N ARG A 61 4.86 4.15 -12.65
CA ARG A 61 4.27 4.08 -14.00
C ARG A 61 4.24 2.65 -14.56
N THR A 62 5.11 1.76 -14.09
CA THR A 62 5.11 0.34 -14.48
C THR A 62 4.04 -0.51 -13.79
N SER A 63 3.30 0.05 -12.82
CA SER A 63 2.24 -0.67 -12.08
C SER A 63 1.01 -1.00 -12.92
N GLY A 64 0.83 -0.31 -14.06
CA GLY A 64 -0.38 -0.39 -14.88
C GLY A 64 -1.51 0.52 -14.40
N LEU A 65 -1.30 1.29 -13.33
CA LEU A 65 -2.25 2.29 -12.84
C LEU A 65 -1.89 3.70 -13.35
N THR A 66 -2.90 4.53 -13.60
CA THR A 66 -2.68 5.95 -13.93
C THR A 66 -2.22 6.69 -12.69
N VAL A 67 -0.97 7.16 -12.68
CA VAL A 67 -0.40 7.94 -11.57
C VAL A 67 -0.90 9.39 -11.65
N THR A 68 -1.41 9.91 -10.54
CA THR A 68 -1.92 11.28 -10.41
C THR A 68 -1.55 11.88 -9.06
N GLU A 69 -1.55 13.22 -8.98
CA GLU A 69 -1.38 13.97 -7.73
C GLU A 69 -2.70 14.21 -7.00
N ARG A 70 -3.83 14.04 -7.70
CA ARG A 70 -5.18 14.24 -7.13
C ARG A 70 -6.15 13.22 -7.70
N ALA A 71 -6.96 12.62 -6.82
CA ALA A 71 -8.01 11.71 -7.17
C ALA A 71 -9.11 11.74 -6.11
N ASP A 72 -10.38 11.84 -6.54
CA ASP A 72 -11.52 11.80 -5.62
C ASP A 72 -11.75 10.41 -5.03
N ARG A 73 -11.30 9.37 -5.75
CA ARG A 73 -11.47 7.97 -5.36
C ARG A 73 -10.32 7.10 -5.89
N PRO A 74 -9.11 7.20 -5.34
CA PRO A 74 -7.96 6.43 -5.81
C PRO A 74 -8.14 4.93 -5.53
N ALA A 75 -7.62 4.10 -6.44
CA ALA A 75 -7.50 2.65 -6.25
C ALA A 75 -6.30 2.29 -5.38
N ALA A 76 -5.26 3.11 -5.44
CA ALA A 76 -4.04 2.95 -4.65
C ALA A 76 -3.50 4.30 -4.19
N ILE A 77 -2.85 4.32 -3.04
CA ILE A 77 -2.09 5.45 -2.52
C ILE A 77 -0.68 4.94 -2.25
N VAL A 78 0.31 5.61 -2.83
CA VAL A 78 1.72 5.37 -2.51
C VAL A 78 2.27 6.61 -1.84
N LEU A 79 2.73 6.46 -0.60
CA LEU A 79 3.42 7.51 0.12
C LEU A 79 4.92 7.22 0.12
N ASP A 80 5.71 8.10 -0.48
CA ASP A 80 7.15 8.10 -0.34
C ASP A 80 7.58 8.79 0.96
N ALA A 81 7.99 8.00 1.95
CA ALA A 81 8.52 8.43 3.23
C ALA A 81 10.01 8.06 3.38
N THR A 82 10.72 7.81 2.28
CA THR A 82 12.14 7.43 2.29
C THR A 82 13.03 8.52 2.91
N GLY A 83 12.65 9.80 2.76
CA GLY A 83 13.35 10.93 3.35
C GLY A 83 13.09 11.21 4.82
N VAL A 84 12.21 10.46 5.48
CA VAL A 84 11.84 10.73 6.88
C VAL A 84 12.94 10.22 7.81
N ALA A 85 13.81 11.12 8.26
CA ALA A 85 14.98 10.78 9.09
C ALA A 85 14.86 11.18 10.57
N THR A 86 13.74 11.80 10.99
CA THR A 86 13.56 12.27 12.37
C THR A 86 12.15 11.99 12.88
N ALA A 87 12.00 11.89 14.19
CA ALA A 87 10.69 11.73 14.83
C ALA A 87 9.73 12.88 14.49
N ALA A 88 10.23 14.11 14.39
CA ALA A 88 9.43 15.26 13.95
C ALA A 88 8.95 15.09 12.49
N GLY A 89 9.78 14.51 11.62
CA GLY A 89 9.44 14.23 10.22
C GLY A 89 8.26 13.27 10.04
N LEU A 90 7.94 12.42 11.03
CA LEU A 90 6.77 11.55 11.00
C LEU A 90 5.44 12.33 10.94
N GLY A 91 5.44 13.59 11.38
CA GLY A 91 4.29 14.49 11.18
C GLY A 91 3.92 14.65 9.70
N GLY A 92 4.92 14.62 8.79
CA GLY A 92 4.72 14.68 7.35
C GLY A 92 4.00 13.46 6.78
N VAL A 93 4.25 12.28 7.34
CA VAL A 93 3.56 11.02 6.95
C VAL A 93 2.05 11.15 7.23
N HIS A 94 1.71 11.59 8.44
CA HIS A 94 0.32 11.83 8.82
C HIS A 94 -0.31 12.94 7.96
N ALA A 95 0.36 14.08 7.81
CA ALA A 95 -0.14 15.23 7.05
C ALA A 95 -0.43 14.87 5.57
N ALA A 96 0.40 14.04 4.96
CA ALA A 96 0.21 13.59 3.57
C ALA A 96 -0.95 12.59 3.44
N LEU A 97 -1.03 11.57 4.31
CA LEU A 97 -2.02 10.50 4.18
C LEU A 97 -3.41 10.84 4.73
N HIS A 98 -3.48 11.54 5.86
CA HIS A 98 -4.73 11.78 6.58
C HIS A 98 -5.86 12.42 5.72
N PRO A 99 -5.59 13.42 4.86
CA PRO A 99 -6.64 14.04 4.05
C PRO A 99 -7.26 13.10 3.01
N VAL A 100 -6.50 12.12 2.52
CA VAL A 100 -6.88 11.32 1.35
C VAL A 100 -7.24 9.88 1.69
N VAL A 101 -6.83 9.37 2.86
CA VAL A 101 -7.00 7.96 3.24
C VAL A 101 -8.46 7.49 3.21
N ARG A 102 -9.41 8.37 3.54
CA ARG A 102 -10.86 8.06 3.51
C ARG A 102 -11.44 7.99 2.09
N SER A 103 -10.78 8.61 1.11
CA SER A 103 -11.19 8.60 -0.29
C SER A 103 -10.87 7.28 -1.01
N LEU A 104 -10.00 6.45 -0.43
CA LEU A 104 -9.58 5.18 -1.00
C LEU A 104 -10.79 4.31 -1.43
N ALA A 105 -10.72 3.77 -2.64
CA ALA A 105 -11.73 2.84 -3.13
C ALA A 105 -11.80 1.57 -2.25
N PRO A 106 -12.97 0.91 -2.13
CA PRO A 106 -13.05 -0.40 -1.50
C PRO A 106 -12.06 -1.38 -2.11
N GLY A 107 -11.39 -2.16 -1.28
CA GLY A 107 -10.35 -3.07 -1.75
C GLY A 107 -9.13 -2.35 -2.33
N GLY A 108 -8.87 -1.10 -1.91
CA GLY A 108 -7.72 -0.32 -2.36
C GLY A 108 -6.39 -0.75 -1.71
N ARG A 109 -5.31 -0.11 -2.13
CA ARG A 109 -3.94 -0.39 -1.66
C ARG A 109 -3.29 0.86 -1.10
N ILE A 110 -2.67 0.76 0.07
CA ILE A 110 -1.78 1.78 0.60
C ILE A 110 -0.39 1.18 0.71
N VAL A 111 0.60 1.79 0.06
CA VAL A 111 2.01 1.38 0.17
C VAL A 111 2.81 2.57 0.68
N VAL A 112 3.47 2.40 1.82
CA VAL A 112 4.43 3.36 2.34
C VAL A 112 5.82 2.89 1.90
N LEU A 113 6.55 3.75 1.19
CA LEU A 113 7.96 3.52 0.88
C LEU A 113 8.80 4.12 1.99
N GLY A 114 9.65 3.31 2.59
CA GLY A 114 10.66 3.72 3.55
C GLY A 114 12.04 3.31 3.09
N THR A 115 13.03 3.72 3.85
CA THR A 115 14.42 3.29 3.70
C THR A 115 14.74 2.25 4.76
N VAL A 116 15.64 1.31 4.45
CA VAL A 116 16.19 0.39 5.45
C VAL A 116 16.77 1.21 6.62
N PRO A 117 16.44 0.90 7.89
CA PRO A 117 17.00 1.60 9.04
C PRO A 117 18.54 1.59 9.01
N SER A 118 19.14 2.78 9.13
CA SER A 118 20.59 2.95 9.08
C SER A 118 21.26 2.40 10.35
N PRO A 119 22.35 1.62 10.25
CA PRO A 119 23.14 1.24 11.42
C PRO A 119 23.92 2.43 12.00
N ASP A 120 24.19 3.46 11.20
CA ASP A 120 25.06 4.58 11.54
C ASP A 120 24.30 5.85 11.95
N ASP A 121 22.98 5.88 11.73
CA ASP A 121 22.10 7.00 12.09
C ASP A 121 20.89 6.52 12.89
N HIS A 122 20.99 6.65 14.21
CA HIS A 122 19.94 6.24 15.14
C HIS A 122 18.63 7.05 15.03
N HIS A 123 18.68 8.30 14.55
CA HIS A 123 17.49 9.13 14.40
C HIS A 123 16.70 8.67 13.18
N GLN A 124 17.41 8.43 12.07
CA GLN A 124 16.82 7.87 10.87
C GLN A 124 16.29 6.47 11.13
N ALA A 125 17.05 5.61 11.82
CA ALA A 125 16.63 4.27 12.15
C ALA A 125 15.34 4.26 12.99
N ALA A 126 15.27 5.11 14.02
CA ALA A 126 14.07 5.23 14.85
C ALA A 126 12.85 5.71 14.04
N ALA A 127 13.04 6.71 13.16
CA ALA A 127 11.97 7.24 12.34
C ALA A 127 11.45 6.21 11.31
N GLN A 128 12.35 5.53 10.60
CA GLN A 128 11.98 4.48 9.64
C GLN A 128 11.40 3.24 10.31
N GLN A 129 11.84 2.91 11.53
CA GLN A 129 11.25 1.83 12.31
C GLN A 129 9.83 2.18 12.78
N ALA A 130 9.55 3.45 13.12
CA ALA A 130 8.21 3.90 13.52
C ALA A 130 7.16 3.73 12.41
N LEU A 131 7.56 3.75 11.13
CA LEU A 131 6.66 3.51 9.99
C LEU A 131 6.00 2.13 10.06
N GLU A 132 6.65 1.12 10.64
CA GLU A 132 6.06 -0.20 10.81
C GLU A 132 4.84 -0.15 11.73
N GLY A 133 4.97 0.51 12.88
CA GLY A 133 3.86 0.71 13.82
C GLY A 133 2.70 1.46 13.17
N PHE A 134 3.01 2.53 12.43
CA PHE A 134 2.02 3.30 11.67
C PHE A 134 1.27 2.43 10.64
N VAL A 135 1.98 1.68 9.80
CA VAL A 135 1.38 0.81 8.78
C VAL A 135 0.53 -0.30 9.39
N ARG A 136 0.98 -0.93 10.46
CA ARG A 136 0.23 -1.99 11.15
C ARG A 136 -1.04 -1.46 11.79
N SER A 137 -1.01 -0.27 12.39
CA SER A 137 -2.19 0.38 12.95
C SER A 137 -3.17 0.79 11.84
N LEU A 138 -2.68 1.45 10.79
CA LEU A 138 -3.52 1.85 9.67
C LEU A 138 -4.17 0.65 8.97
N GLY A 139 -3.46 -0.48 8.84
CA GLY A 139 -4.01 -1.72 8.31
C GLY A 139 -5.19 -2.29 9.11
N LYS A 140 -5.28 -2.00 10.42
CA LYS A 140 -6.39 -2.40 11.28
C LYS A 140 -7.57 -1.42 11.21
N GLU A 141 -7.30 -0.16 10.87
CA GLU A 141 -8.28 0.93 10.89
C GLU A 141 -8.92 1.20 9.52
N ILE A 142 -8.20 0.98 8.42
CA ILE A 142 -8.63 1.36 7.07
C ILE A 142 -9.92 0.66 6.61
N GLY A 143 -10.12 -0.60 7.03
CA GLY A 143 -11.27 -1.41 6.68
C GLY A 143 -11.51 -1.57 5.17
N ARG A 144 -12.76 -1.87 4.81
CA ARG A 144 -13.27 -1.98 3.42
C ARG A 144 -12.47 -2.93 2.50
N GLY A 145 -11.82 -3.94 3.08
CA GLY A 145 -10.97 -4.89 2.34
C GLY A 145 -9.68 -4.29 1.80
N SER A 146 -9.29 -3.11 2.26
CA SER A 146 -8.07 -2.42 1.83
C SER A 146 -6.85 -3.02 2.53
N THR A 147 -5.68 -2.92 1.90
CA THR A 147 -4.41 -3.39 2.49
C THR A 147 -3.40 -2.27 2.62
N VAL A 148 -2.52 -2.38 3.62
CA VAL A 148 -1.52 -1.35 3.95
C VAL A 148 -0.17 -2.03 4.16
N GLN A 149 0.87 -1.59 3.46
CA GLN A 149 2.16 -2.26 3.43
C GLN A 149 3.31 -1.26 3.58
N LEU A 150 4.41 -1.69 4.19
CA LEU A 150 5.68 -0.96 4.22
C LEU A 150 6.68 -1.65 3.28
N VAL A 151 7.25 -0.92 2.34
CA VAL A 151 8.36 -1.40 1.50
C VAL A 151 9.61 -0.62 1.88
N ARG A 152 10.66 -1.30 2.32
CA ARG A 152 11.96 -0.71 2.66
C ARG A 152 12.93 -0.90 1.53
N ILE A 153 13.48 0.22 1.06
CA ILE A 153 14.46 0.27 -0.02
C ILE A 153 15.83 0.59 0.60
N PRO A 154 16.92 -0.13 0.26
CA PRO A 154 18.25 0.23 0.73
C PRO A 154 18.61 1.68 0.41
N GLY A 155 19.32 2.35 1.32
CA GLY A 155 19.78 3.72 1.12
C GLY A 155 20.65 3.84 -0.14
N GLY A 156 20.39 4.85 -0.97
CA GLY A 156 21.11 5.05 -2.25
C GLY A 156 20.72 4.10 -3.38
N ALA A 157 19.88 3.10 -3.13
CA ALA A 157 19.34 2.26 -4.19
C ALA A 157 18.27 3.00 -5.00
N SER A 158 18.01 2.50 -6.21
CA SER A 158 16.92 2.99 -7.07
C SER A 158 15.63 2.23 -6.78
N ALA A 159 14.48 2.92 -6.85
CA ALA A 159 13.17 2.30 -6.68
C ALA A 159 12.86 1.24 -7.75
N HIS A 160 13.62 1.18 -8.86
CA HIS A 160 13.47 0.14 -9.88
C HIS A 160 13.60 -1.28 -9.31
N ALA A 161 14.43 -1.46 -8.28
CA ALA A 161 14.56 -2.75 -7.57
C ALA A 161 13.23 -3.17 -6.90
N ALA A 162 12.36 -2.21 -6.56
CA ALA A 162 11.04 -2.45 -6.00
C ALA A 162 9.97 -2.76 -7.06
N GLY A 163 10.29 -2.75 -8.35
CA GLY A 163 9.31 -2.80 -9.44
C GLY A 163 8.39 -4.03 -9.40
N SER A 164 8.95 -5.21 -9.13
CA SER A 164 8.16 -6.45 -9.00
C SER A 164 7.26 -6.42 -7.76
N THR A 165 7.81 -5.99 -6.62
CA THR A 165 7.09 -5.83 -5.36
C THR A 165 5.94 -4.85 -5.50
N LEU A 166 6.18 -3.66 -6.05
CA LEU A 166 5.15 -2.64 -6.23
C LEU A 166 4.08 -3.11 -7.20
N ARG A 167 4.44 -3.77 -8.31
CA ARG A 167 3.46 -4.37 -9.23
C ARG A 167 2.57 -5.41 -8.55
N PHE A 168 3.14 -6.26 -7.70
CA PHE A 168 2.37 -7.23 -6.92
C PHE A 168 1.44 -6.54 -5.92
N LEU A 169 1.97 -5.61 -5.11
CA LEU A 169 1.22 -4.93 -4.05
C LEU A 169 0.10 -4.04 -4.60
N LEU A 170 0.33 -3.38 -5.75
CA LEU A 170 -0.62 -2.50 -6.42
C LEU A 170 -1.60 -3.25 -7.33
N SER A 171 -1.79 -4.56 -7.11
CA SER A 171 -2.69 -5.41 -7.90
C SER A 171 -3.72 -6.15 -7.05
N PRO A 172 -4.73 -6.77 -7.69
CA PRO A 172 -5.62 -7.72 -7.03
C PRO A 172 -4.93 -8.98 -6.45
N ARG A 173 -3.67 -9.26 -6.81
CA ARG A 173 -2.93 -10.45 -6.32
C ARG A 173 -2.57 -10.34 -4.83
N SER A 174 -2.41 -9.13 -4.30
CA SER A 174 -2.06 -8.87 -2.90
C SER A 174 -3.28 -8.76 -1.96
N ALA A 175 -4.45 -9.23 -2.38
CA ALA A 175 -5.73 -9.01 -1.68
C ALA A 175 -5.79 -9.47 -0.22
N TYR A 176 -4.90 -10.38 0.19
CA TYR A 176 -4.84 -10.90 1.56
C TYR A 176 -3.49 -10.64 2.26
N VAL A 177 -2.67 -9.74 1.70
CA VAL A 177 -1.40 -9.31 2.27
C VAL A 177 -1.58 -7.90 2.83
N SER A 178 -1.65 -7.77 4.15
CA SER A 178 -1.85 -6.48 4.85
C SER A 178 -1.02 -6.41 6.13
N GLY A 179 -0.56 -5.21 6.49
CA GLY A 179 0.24 -4.92 7.67
C GLY A 179 1.63 -5.54 7.64
N GLN A 180 2.16 -5.88 6.47
CA GLN A 180 3.49 -6.51 6.33
C GLN A 180 4.56 -5.48 5.99
N VAL A 181 5.79 -5.82 6.39
CA VAL A 181 7.01 -5.11 6.01
C VAL A 181 7.75 -5.97 5.00
N ILE A 182 8.09 -5.39 3.86
CA ILE A 182 8.86 -6.04 2.80
C ILE A 182 10.15 -5.26 2.65
N GLU A 183 11.26 -5.88 2.98
CA GLU A 183 12.59 -5.29 2.90
C GLU A 183 13.31 -5.79 1.66
N LEU A 184 13.74 -4.87 0.80
CA LEU A 184 14.50 -5.21 -0.39
C LEU A 184 15.97 -5.35 -0.03
N THR A 185 16.61 -6.33 -0.64
CA THR A 185 18.08 -6.48 -0.57
C THR A 185 18.74 -5.63 -1.64
N SER A 186 20.06 -5.51 -1.59
CA SER A 186 20.86 -4.84 -2.61
C SER A 186 21.02 -5.65 -3.92
N ALA A 187 20.48 -6.87 -3.98
CA ALA A 187 20.57 -7.70 -5.16
C ALA A 187 19.67 -7.14 -6.28
N ALA A 188 20.25 -6.95 -7.47
CA ALA A 188 19.47 -6.60 -8.65
C ALA A 188 18.63 -7.82 -9.07
N PRO A 189 17.32 -7.66 -9.33
CA PRO A 189 16.51 -8.74 -9.85
C PRO A 189 16.93 -9.07 -11.29
N ASP A 190 16.87 -10.35 -11.64
CA ASP A 190 17.03 -10.78 -13.03
C ASP A 190 15.94 -10.16 -13.93
N PRO A 191 16.23 -9.93 -15.23
CA PRO A 191 15.24 -9.40 -16.15
C PRO A 191 14.06 -10.37 -16.28
N VAL A 192 12.84 -9.86 -16.08
CA VAL A 192 11.62 -10.64 -16.25
C VAL A 192 11.17 -10.58 -17.71
N ALA A 193 11.12 -11.73 -18.38
CA ALA A 193 10.74 -11.83 -19.80
C ALA A 193 9.27 -11.47 -20.05
N ASP A 194 8.35 -11.92 -19.19
CA ASP A 194 6.93 -11.55 -19.22
C ASP A 194 6.43 -11.17 -17.83
N PRO A 195 6.27 -9.87 -17.56
CA PRO A 195 5.73 -9.38 -16.28
C PRO A 195 4.25 -9.69 -16.03
N ALA A 196 3.52 -10.16 -17.04
CA ALA A 196 2.11 -10.55 -16.94
C ALA A 196 1.93 -12.04 -16.60
N ALA A 197 2.98 -12.86 -16.79
CA ALA A 197 2.98 -14.27 -16.47
C ALA A 197 2.64 -14.53 -14.98
N PRO A 198 2.03 -15.68 -14.66
CA PRO A 198 1.88 -16.10 -13.27
C PRO A 198 3.25 -16.22 -12.60
N LEU A 199 3.35 -15.77 -11.34
CA LEU A 199 4.53 -15.97 -10.49
C LEU A 199 4.70 -17.44 -10.10
#